data_AF-A0A8Q3SI34-F1
#
_entry.id   AF-A0A8Q3SI34-F1
#
_cell.length_a   1.000
_cell.length_b   1.000
_cell.length_c   1.000
_cell.angle_alpha   90.00
_cell.angle_beta   90.00
_cell.angle_gamma   90.00
#
_symmetry.space_group_name_H-M   'P 1'
#
loop_
_entity.id
_entity.type
_entity.pdbx_description
1 polymer ?
#
loop_
_entity_poly.entity_id
_entity_poly.type
_entity_poly.pdbx_seq_one_letter_code
_entity_poly.pdbx_strand_id
1 'polypeptide(L)'
;IEDGSGEVVLSRKVLLDGVQNPRAEDLVGKSLYVSATVILHSERSGIPIVTSPYQIHFTKTPKYFKPGMPFDLMVFVTNPDGSPAYRVPVAVQGEDTVQSLTQGDGVAKLSINTHP
;
A
#
# COMPACT_ATOMS: atom_id res chain seq x y z
N ILE A 1 25.38 -20.10 0.24
CA ILE A 1 24.43 -20.52 1.27
C ILE A 1 25.25 -20.70 2.53
N GLU A 2 25.08 -19.81 3.49
CA GLU A 2 25.73 -19.92 4.80
C GLU A 2 24.62 -20.18 5.82
N ASP A 3 24.77 -21.23 6.62
CA ASP A 3 23.79 -21.62 7.66
C ASP A 3 22.34 -21.77 7.16
N GLY A 4 22.15 -22.29 5.94
CA GLY A 4 20.82 -22.46 5.33
C GLY A 4 20.20 -21.17 4.77
N SER A 5 20.92 -20.05 4.79
CA SER A 5 20.49 -18.76 4.23
C SER A 5 21.21 -18.45 2.90
N GLY A 6 20.47 -17.90 1.94
CA GLY A 6 20.99 -17.41 0.67
C GLY A 6 20.28 -16.13 0.27
N GLU A 7 21.03 -15.14 -0.21
CA GLU A 7 20.51 -13.84 -0.63
C GLU A 7 20.78 -13.63 -2.13
N VAL A 8 19.81 -13.04 -2.83
CA VAL A 8 19.93 -12.65 -4.23
C VAL A 8 19.18 -11.35 -4.44
N VAL A 9 19.71 -10.48 -5.30
CA VAL A 9 19.15 -9.16 -5.58
C VAL A 9 18.89 -9.01 -7.08
N LEU A 10 17.64 -8.73 -7.45
CA LEU A 10 17.29 -8.30 -8.80
C LEU A 10 17.59 -6.80 -8.93
N SER A 11 18.67 -6.45 -9.63
CA SER A 11 19.00 -5.04 -9.84
C SER A 11 17.97 -4.33 -10.74
N ARG A 12 17.73 -3.05 -10.48
CA ARG A 12 16.84 -2.21 -11.30
C ARG A 12 17.26 -2.20 -12.77
N LYS A 13 18.57 -2.18 -13.05
CA LYS A 13 19.10 -2.22 -14.42
C LYS A 13 18.68 -3.50 -15.14
N VAL A 14 18.88 -4.66 -14.52
CA VAL A 14 18.49 -5.96 -15.11
C VAL A 14 16.98 -6.03 -15.34
N LEU A 15 16.17 -5.52 -14.41
CA LEU A 15 14.71 -5.46 -14.58
C LEU A 15 14.32 -4.63 -15.81
N LEU A 16 14.91 -3.43 -15.97
CA LEU A 16 14.58 -2.52 -17.07
C LEU A 16 15.14 -3.01 -18.42
N ASP A 17 16.35 -3.58 -18.43
CA ASP A 17 16.95 -4.15 -19.64
C ASP A 17 16.18 -5.40 -20.12
N GLY A 18 15.52 -6.11 -19.19
CA GLY A 18 14.74 -7.32 -19.47
C GLY A 18 13.35 -7.07 -20.05
N VAL A 19 12.88 -5.82 -20.11
CA VAL A 19 11.58 -5.45 -20.68
C VAL A 19 11.77 -4.63 -21.96
N GLN A 20 10.93 -4.87 -22.97
CA GLN A 20 11.00 -4.10 -24.22
C GLN A 20 10.61 -2.63 -24.05
N ASN A 21 9.86 -2.31 -22.99
CA ASN A 21 9.39 -0.96 -22.73
C ASN A 21 10.41 -0.19 -21.87
N PRO A 22 10.97 0.93 -22.36
CA PRO A 22 12.02 1.66 -21.65
C PRO A 22 11.51 2.46 -20.44
N ARG A 23 10.19 2.64 -20.27
CA ARG A 23 9.63 3.50 -19.22
C ARG A 23 9.36 2.72 -17.94
N ALA A 24 9.93 3.20 -16.84
CA ALA A 24 9.77 2.56 -15.53
C ALA A 24 8.33 2.69 -14.99
N GLU A 25 7.64 3.75 -15.40
CA GLU A 25 6.27 4.06 -15.00
C GLU A 25 5.29 3.00 -15.53
N ASP A 26 5.58 2.43 -16.70
CA ASP A 26 4.73 1.41 -17.34
C ASP A 26 4.84 0.04 -16.64
N LEU A 27 5.76 -0.10 -15.68
CA LEU A 27 5.84 -1.26 -14.80
C LEU A 27 4.94 -1.14 -13.57
N VAL A 28 4.52 0.07 -13.20
CA VAL A 28 3.64 0.29 -12.04
C VAL A 28 2.30 -0.41 -12.26
N GLY A 29 1.83 -1.12 -11.25
CA GLY A 29 0.61 -1.93 -11.32
C GLY A 29 0.82 -3.36 -11.86
N LYS A 30 2.02 -3.69 -12.38
CA LYS A 30 2.43 -5.09 -12.61
C LYS A 30 2.96 -5.71 -11.31
N SER A 31 3.15 -7.03 -11.33
CA SER A 31 3.74 -7.78 -10.22
C SER A 31 4.95 -8.60 -10.66
N LEU A 32 5.87 -8.80 -9.74
CA LEU A 32 7.00 -9.71 -9.88
C LEU A 32 6.67 -11.06 -9.26
N TYR A 33 7.30 -12.10 -9.80
CA TYR A 33 7.35 -13.42 -9.19
C TYR A 33 8.82 -13.86 -9.09
N VAL A 34 9.09 -14.70 -8.10
CA VAL A 34 10.41 -15.27 -7.82
C VAL A 34 10.23 -16.77 -7.66
N SER A 35 10.99 -17.55 -8.41
CA SER A 35 11.04 -19.01 -8.31
C SER A 35 12.46 -19.43 -7.95
N ALA A 36 12.60 -20.27 -6.92
CA ALA A 36 13.87 -20.78 -6.44
C ALA A 36 13.84 -22.30 -6.34
N THR A 37 14.92 -22.93 -6.79
CA THR A 37 15.11 -24.38 -6.78
C THR A 37 16.30 -24.71 -5.90
N VAL A 38 16.05 -25.29 -4.73
CA VAL A 38 17.06 -25.65 -3.72
C VAL A 38 16.83 -27.09 -3.28
N ILE A 39 17.10 -28.09 -4.12
CA ILE A 39 16.80 -29.52 -3.88
C ILE A 39 15.27 -29.81 -3.70
N LEU A 40 14.46 -28.81 -3.36
CA LEU A 40 13.01 -28.67 -3.28
C LEU A 40 12.62 -27.33 -3.95
N HIS A 41 11.36 -27.20 -4.38
CA HIS A 41 10.88 -26.03 -5.12
C HIS A 41 10.12 -25.05 -4.21
N SER A 42 10.40 -23.75 -4.35
CA SER A 42 9.69 -22.67 -3.65
C SER A 42 9.38 -21.52 -4.61
N GLU A 43 8.18 -20.95 -4.50
CA GLU A 43 7.73 -19.84 -5.33
C GLU A 43 7.12 -18.72 -4.47
N ARG A 44 7.39 -17.47 -4.84
CA ARG A 44 6.71 -16.28 -4.30
C ARG A 44 6.26 -15.41 -5.45
N SER A 45 4.95 -15.22 -5.58
CA SER A 45 4.33 -14.38 -6.62
C SER A 45 3.62 -13.17 -6.02
N GLY A 46 3.16 -12.26 -6.87
CA GLY A 46 2.31 -11.14 -6.46
C GLY A 46 3.04 -10.00 -5.75
N ILE A 47 4.36 -9.82 -5.98
CA ILE A 47 5.12 -8.69 -5.43
C ILE A 47 4.80 -7.44 -6.27
N PRO A 48 4.03 -6.46 -5.78
CA PRO A 48 3.53 -5.38 -6.63
C PRO A 48 4.60 -4.31 -6.90
N ILE A 49 4.68 -3.82 -8.14
CA ILE A 49 5.49 -2.65 -8.49
C ILE A 49 4.63 -1.41 -8.24
N VAL A 50 5.02 -0.60 -7.26
CA VAL A 50 4.23 0.54 -6.78
C VAL A 50 5.05 1.83 -6.70
N THR A 51 4.35 2.95 -6.71
CA THR A 51 4.91 4.28 -6.42
C THR A 51 4.74 4.69 -4.96
N SER A 52 3.78 4.09 -4.25
CA SER A 52 3.48 4.34 -2.84
C SER A 52 3.51 3.02 -2.07
N PRO A 53 4.10 2.97 -0.86
CA PRO A 53 4.07 1.79 0.00
C PRO A 53 2.69 1.56 0.64
N TYR A 54 1.71 2.44 0.43
CA TYR A 54 0.38 2.34 1.01
C TYR A 54 -0.72 2.64 -0.01
N GLN A 55 -1.88 2.02 0.20
CA GLN A 55 -3.11 2.30 -0.52
C GLN A 55 -4.19 2.76 0.46
N ILE A 56 -4.87 3.85 0.12
CA ILE A 56 -5.92 4.47 0.94
C ILE A 56 -7.29 4.14 0.36
N HIS A 57 -8.18 3.63 1.19
CA HIS A 57 -9.53 3.23 0.80
C HIS A 57 -10.58 3.93 1.67
N PHE A 58 -11.64 4.42 1.03
CA PHE A 58 -12.85 4.94 1.71
C PHE A 58 -13.99 3.91 1.74
N THR A 59 -13.68 2.63 1.61
CA THR A 59 -14.67 1.54 1.56
C THR A 59 -15.47 1.39 2.85
N LYS A 60 -14.91 1.82 3.99
CA LYS A 60 -15.59 1.84 5.31
C LYS A 60 -16.23 3.19 5.66
N THR A 61 -16.08 4.21 4.81
CA THR A 61 -16.62 5.55 5.02
C THR A 61 -18.00 5.68 4.36
N PRO A 62 -19.03 6.23 5.05
CA PRO A 62 -20.31 6.54 4.41
C PRO A 62 -20.15 7.48 3.20
N LYS A 63 -20.96 7.33 2.15
CA LYS A 63 -20.86 8.20 0.96
C LYS A 63 -21.68 9.49 1.07
N TYR A 64 -22.40 9.68 2.17
CA TYR A 64 -23.29 10.80 2.40
C TYR A 64 -23.05 11.37 3.79
N PHE A 65 -23.13 12.70 3.92
CA PHE A 65 -23.05 13.41 5.18
C PHE A 65 -24.27 14.31 5.35
N LYS A 66 -24.49 14.79 6.56
CA LYS A 66 -25.55 15.76 6.88
C LYS A 66 -24.90 17.15 7.02
N PRO A 67 -25.28 18.15 6.20
CA PRO A 67 -24.77 19.50 6.34
C PRO A 67 -24.97 20.07 7.74
N GLY A 68 -23.99 20.81 8.23
CA GLY A 68 -23.99 21.38 9.59
C GLY A 68 -23.76 20.36 10.72
N MET A 69 -23.46 19.08 10.40
CA MET A 69 -23.09 18.06 11.40
C MET A 69 -21.66 17.54 11.15
N PRO A 70 -20.91 17.18 12.21
CA PRO A 70 -19.63 16.51 12.04
C PRO A 70 -19.77 15.23 11.22
N PHE A 71 -18.77 14.96 10.38
CA PHE A 71 -18.70 13.79 9.53
C PHE A 71 -17.47 12.95 9.87
N ASP A 72 -17.70 11.66 10.12
CA ASP A 72 -16.67 10.70 10.49
C ASP A 72 -16.18 9.94 9.24
N LEU A 73 -14.92 10.16 8.87
CA LEU A 73 -14.18 9.42 7.87
C LEU A 73 -13.54 8.19 8.51
N MET A 74 -13.86 7.02 7.98
CA MET A 74 -13.26 5.73 8.35
C MET A 74 -12.31 5.32 7.23
N VAL A 75 -11.06 5.75 7.36
CA VAL A 75 -10.02 5.55 6.35
C VAL A 75 -9.38 4.20 6.56
N PHE A 76 -9.43 3.34 5.54
CA PHE A 76 -8.82 2.01 5.56
C PHE A 76 -7.53 2.01 4.73
N VAL A 77 -6.39 1.80 5.40
CA VAL A 77 -5.07 1.81 4.77
C VAL A 77 -4.52 0.39 4.71
N THR A 78 -4.00 0.01 3.55
CA THR A 78 -3.38 -1.29 3.31
C THR A 78 -1.98 -1.14 2.76
N ASN A 79 -1.16 -2.17 2.99
CA ASN A 79 0.08 -2.40 2.24
C ASN A 79 -0.24 -2.80 0.79
N PRO A 80 0.75 -2.84 -0.12
CA PRO A 80 0.52 -3.17 -1.53
C PRO A 80 -0.01 -4.59 -1.76
N ASP A 81 0.26 -5.50 -0.82
CA ASP A 81 -0.24 -6.88 -0.83
C ASP A 81 -1.69 -7.01 -0.32
N GLY A 82 -2.32 -5.91 0.09
CA GLY A 82 -3.69 -5.85 0.61
C GLY A 82 -3.81 -6.07 2.12
N SER A 83 -2.72 -6.39 2.83
CA SER A 83 -2.74 -6.52 4.29
C SER A 83 -2.98 -5.16 4.97
N PRO A 84 -3.65 -5.12 6.14
CA PRO A 84 -3.92 -3.87 6.86
C PRO A 84 -2.62 -3.21 7.35
N ALA A 85 -2.48 -1.91 7.13
CA ALA A 85 -1.28 -1.16 7.53
C ALA A 85 -1.43 -0.59 8.94
N TYR A 86 -0.56 -1.01 9.87
CA TYR A 86 -0.62 -0.63 11.28
C TYR A 86 0.19 0.64 11.59
N ARG A 87 -0.37 1.55 12.42
CA ARG A 87 0.28 2.79 12.89
C ARG A 87 0.76 3.72 11.77
N VAL A 88 0.02 3.80 10.68
CA VAL A 88 0.27 4.76 9.60
C VAL A 88 -0.44 6.08 9.93
N PRO A 89 0.28 7.22 9.97
CA PRO A 89 -0.34 8.51 10.16
C PRO A 89 -1.12 8.91 8.91
N VAL A 90 -2.37 9.35 9.11
CA VAL A 90 -3.24 9.87 8.06
C VAL A 90 -3.77 11.24 8.47
N ALA A 91 -3.92 12.14 7.52
CA ALA A 91 -4.42 13.49 7.74
C ALA A 91 -5.39 13.90 6.62
N VAL A 92 -6.27 14.84 6.93
CA VAL A 92 -7.19 15.44 5.93
C VAL A 92 -6.46 16.58 5.23
N GLN A 93 -6.34 16.49 3.90
CA GLN A 93 -5.75 17.56 3.12
C GLN A 93 -6.59 18.84 3.23
N GLY A 94 -5.98 19.95 3.65
CA GLY A 94 -6.65 21.23 3.87
C GLY A 94 -7.07 21.47 5.32
N GLU A 95 -7.02 20.45 6.19
CA GLU A 95 -7.23 20.55 7.63
C GLU A 95 -6.14 19.74 8.37
N ASP A 96 -4.89 20.21 8.32
CA ASP A 96 -3.71 19.48 8.85
C ASP A 96 -3.82 19.15 10.35
N THR A 97 -4.68 19.86 11.09
CA THR A 97 -4.97 19.56 12.50
C THR A 97 -5.76 18.26 12.68
N VAL A 98 -6.47 17.80 11.65
CA VAL A 98 -7.27 16.57 11.66
C VAL A 98 -6.40 15.42 11.16
N GLN A 99 -5.70 14.78 12.10
CA GLN A 99 -4.83 13.63 11.86
C GLN A 99 -5.09 12.50 12.86
N SER A 100 -4.79 11.28 12.45
CA SER A 100 -4.98 10.07 13.25
C SER A 100 -4.02 8.97 12.81
N LEU A 101 -3.87 7.93 13.63
CA LEU A 101 -3.03 6.77 13.34
C LEU A 101 -3.95 5.56 13.06
N THR A 102 -3.59 4.77 12.06
CA THR A 102 -4.31 3.51 11.80
C THR A 102 -4.12 2.50 12.93
N GLN A 103 -5.20 1.80 13.27
CA GLN A 103 -5.21 0.73 14.26
C GLN A 103 -4.76 -0.60 13.66
N GLY A 104 -4.82 -1.68 14.46
CA GLY A 104 -4.38 -3.03 14.05
C GLY A 104 -5.14 -3.59 12.84
N ASP A 105 -6.36 -3.13 12.61
CA ASP A 105 -7.18 -3.50 11.46
C ASP A 105 -6.95 -2.59 10.22
N GLY A 106 -5.96 -1.70 10.29
CA GLY A 106 -5.63 -0.75 9.23
C GLY A 106 -6.57 0.44 9.13
N VAL A 107 -7.48 0.65 10.10
CA VAL A 107 -8.46 1.74 10.06
C VAL A 107 -8.04 2.91 10.94
N ALA A 108 -8.20 4.12 10.42
CA ALA A 108 -8.13 5.36 11.18
C ALA A 108 -9.46 6.10 11.09
N LYS A 109 -9.92 6.63 12.23
CA LYS A 109 -11.07 7.52 12.30
C LYS A 109 -10.59 8.97 12.29
N LEU A 110 -11.14 9.78 11.38
CA LEU A 110 -10.95 11.23 11.29
C LEU A 110 -12.33 11.90 11.32
N SER A 111 -12.50 12.97 12.08
CA SER A 111 -13.77 13.69 12.18
C SER A 111 -13.59 15.11 11.66
N ILE A 112 -14.41 15.50 10.68
CA ILE A 112 -14.39 16.85 10.08
C ILE A 112 -15.71 17.56 10.34
N ASN A 113 -15.67 18.88 10.48
CA ASN A 113 -16.88 19.68 10.61
C ASN A 113 -17.40 20.08 9.23
N THR A 114 -18.68 19.85 8.97
CA THR A 114 -19.29 20.24 7.68
C THR A 114 -20.05 21.55 7.83
N HIS A 115 -19.95 22.40 6.82
CA HIS A 115 -20.69 23.66 6.78
C HIS A 115 -22.15 23.44 6.35
N PRO A 116 -23.09 24.32 6.75
CA PRO A 116 -24.48 24.30 6.30
C PRO A 116 -24.65 24.52 4.80
#